data_AF-A0AAD4STK9-F1
#
_entry.id   AF-A0AAD4STK9-F1
#
_cell.length_a   1.000
_cell.length_b   1.000
_cell.length_c   1.000
_cell.angle_alpha   90.00
_cell.angle_beta   90.00
_cell.angle_gamma   90.00
#
_symmetry.space_group_name_H-M   'P 1'
#
loop_
_entity.id
_entity.type
_entity.pdbx_description
1 polymer ?
#
loop_
_entity_poly.entity_id
_entity_poly.type
_entity_poly.pdbx_seq_one_letter_code
_entity_poly.pdbx_strand_id
1 'polypeptide(L)'
;MEGSGSTTLFPLHRAKTLHLVRHAHGAHQLEVEDRDALKSEELFDAQLSLQGWQQVDNLNKHINECGLAKKVELVIVSPLLRTMQTAVGAFGGNSNRSATSNINTPPFLAVELCRERLGVYYCNRRRATSEYRTIFPAIDFSLASI
;
A
#
# COMPACT_ATOMS: atom_id res chain seq x y z
N MET A 1 -10.94 -24.87 38.00
CA MET A 1 -9.65 -24.95 37.30
C MET A 1 -9.41 -23.61 36.63
N GLU A 2 -8.75 -22.68 37.34
CA GLU A 2 -8.33 -21.42 36.75
C GLU A 2 -7.05 -21.68 35.94
N GLY A 3 -7.12 -21.44 34.63
CA GLY A 3 -5.94 -21.53 33.77
C GLY A 3 -5.00 -20.38 34.08
N SER A 4 -3.85 -20.68 34.67
CA SER A 4 -2.76 -19.71 34.81
C SER A 4 -2.26 -19.33 33.41
N GLY A 5 -2.72 -18.20 32.89
CA GLY A 5 -2.15 -17.59 31.69
C GLY A 5 -0.72 -17.19 31.98
N SER A 6 0.24 -18.05 31.60
CA SER A 6 1.66 -17.72 31.64
C SER A 6 1.94 -16.60 30.63
N THR A 7 2.17 -15.38 31.11
CA THR A 7 2.59 -14.25 30.29
C THR A 7 4.04 -14.47 29.84
N THR A 8 4.24 -15.15 28.70
CA THR A 8 5.57 -15.29 28.09
C THR A 8 5.99 -13.98 27.43
N LEU A 9 7.03 -13.34 27.96
CA LEU A 9 7.70 -12.19 27.34
C LEU A 9 8.61 -12.69 26.20
N PHE A 10 8.32 -12.28 24.96
CA PHE A 10 9.19 -12.55 23.82
C PHE A 10 10.22 -11.43 23.66
N PRO A 11 11.53 -11.75 23.59
CA PRO A 11 12.55 -10.73 23.36
C PRO A 11 12.34 -10.05 21.99
N LEU A 12 12.29 -8.72 21.97
CA LEU A 12 12.07 -7.94 20.75
C LEU A 12 13.10 -8.26 19.65
N HIS A 13 14.36 -8.51 20.02
CA HIS A 13 15.43 -8.87 19.10
C HIS A 13 15.24 -10.24 18.41
N ARG A 14 14.29 -11.06 18.87
CA ARG A 14 13.89 -12.34 18.24
C ARG A 14 12.55 -12.25 17.51
N ALA A 15 11.94 -11.07 17.46
CA ALA A 15 10.67 -10.83 16.80
C ALA A 15 10.87 -10.05 15.49
N LYS A 16 9.91 -10.20 14.57
CA LYS A 16 9.76 -9.29 13.43
C LYS A 16 8.64 -8.31 13.74
N THR A 17 8.87 -7.04 13.43
CA THR A 17 7.84 -6.00 13.58
C THR A 17 7.11 -5.86 12.25
N LEU A 18 5.78 -6.02 12.28
CA LEU A 18 4.92 -5.80 11.12
C LEU A 18 4.13 -4.52 11.33
N HIS A 19 4.26 -3.58 10.39
CA HIS A 19 3.44 -2.37 10.32
C HIS A 19 2.34 -2.57 9.28
N LEU A 20 1.09 -2.35 9.66
CA LEU A 20 -0.06 -2.47 8.77
C LEU A 20 -0.61 -1.07 8.46
N VAL A 21 -0.72 -0.76 7.17
CA VAL A 21 -1.23 0.53 6.68
C VAL A 21 -2.28 0.25 5.61
N ARG A 22 -3.48 0.81 5.78
CA ARG A 22 -4.51 0.80 4.73
C ARG A 22 -4.18 1.86 3.68
N HIS A 23 -4.55 1.61 2.42
CA HIS A 23 -4.44 2.63 1.37
C HIS A 23 -5.18 3.91 1.78
N ALA A 24 -4.69 5.06 1.31
CA ALA A 24 -5.33 6.35 1.50
C ALA A 24 -6.65 6.44 0.71
N HIS A 25 -7.38 7.55 0.89
CA HIS A 25 -8.67 7.78 0.26
C HIS A 25 -8.58 7.66 -1.29
N GLY A 26 -9.40 6.78 -1.86
CA GLY A 26 -9.46 6.56 -3.31
C GLY A 26 -10.45 7.50 -3.98
N ALA A 27 -10.26 7.85 -5.25
CA ALA A 27 -11.18 8.72 -6.00
C ALA A 27 -12.62 8.17 -6.03
N HIS A 28 -12.78 6.84 -6.05
CA HIS A 28 -14.08 6.16 -5.95
C HIS A 28 -14.85 6.44 -4.65
N GLN A 29 -14.18 6.98 -3.61
CA GLN A 29 -14.83 7.29 -2.34
C GLN A 29 -15.58 8.63 -2.35
N LEU A 30 -15.40 9.45 -3.39
CA LEU A 30 -16.15 10.71 -3.58
C LEU A 30 -17.55 10.46 -4.18
N GLU A 31 -17.78 9.28 -4.78
CA GLU A 31 -19.04 8.94 -5.46
C GLU A 31 -19.97 8.04 -4.62
N VAL A 32 -19.65 7.85 -3.32
CA VAL A 32 -20.22 6.78 -2.47
C VAL A 32 -21.66 7.02 -2.00
N GLU A 33 -22.33 8.08 -2.47
CA GLU A 33 -23.78 8.18 -2.25
C GLU A 33 -24.53 7.08 -3.01
N ASP A 34 -23.99 6.61 -4.15
CA ASP A 34 -24.56 5.52 -4.94
C ASP A 34 -23.57 4.35 -5.08
N ARG A 35 -23.90 3.19 -4.48
CA ARG A 35 -23.08 1.98 -4.60
C ARG A 35 -23.08 1.40 -6.01
N ASP A 36 -24.04 1.72 -6.86
CA ASP A 36 -24.05 1.30 -8.25
C ASP A 36 -23.04 2.09 -9.10
N ALA A 37 -22.68 3.32 -8.70
CA ALA A 37 -21.59 4.08 -9.32
C ALA A 37 -20.24 3.33 -9.21
N LEU A 38 -20.02 2.54 -8.14
CA LEU A 38 -18.82 1.70 -7.97
C LEU A 38 -18.67 0.58 -9.01
N LYS A 39 -19.71 0.32 -9.82
CA LYS A 39 -19.67 -0.60 -10.96
C LYS A 39 -19.24 0.09 -12.27
N SER A 40 -19.07 1.42 -12.27
CA SER A 40 -18.60 2.17 -13.42
C SER A 40 -17.18 1.77 -13.81
N GLU A 41 -16.93 1.61 -15.11
CA GLU A 41 -15.58 1.38 -15.64
C GLU A 41 -14.67 2.60 -15.44
N GLU A 42 -15.24 3.78 -15.24
CA GLU A 42 -14.48 5.01 -14.94
C GLU A 42 -13.74 4.90 -13.60
N LEU A 43 -14.22 4.04 -12.69
CA LEU A 43 -13.58 3.75 -11.43
C LEU A 43 -12.62 2.56 -11.51
N PHE A 44 -12.36 2.01 -12.70
CA PHE A 44 -11.44 0.89 -12.88
C PHE A 44 -10.08 1.16 -12.24
N ASP A 45 -9.70 0.27 -11.33
CA ASP A 45 -8.43 0.36 -10.58
C ASP A 45 -8.19 1.77 -10.02
N ALA A 46 -9.20 2.28 -9.31
CA ALA A 46 -9.25 3.68 -8.87
C ALA A 46 -7.96 4.14 -8.17
N GLN A 47 -7.46 5.28 -8.62
CA GLN A 47 -6.34 6.01 -8.01
C GLN A 47 -6.74 6.72 -6.69
N LEU A 48 -5.76 7.28 -6.00
CA LEU A 48 -5.97 8.18 -4.87
C LEU A 48 -6.66 9.48 -5.29
N SER A 49 -7.52 10.00 -4.42
CA SER A 49 -8.06 11.36 -4.57
C SER A 49 -7.04 12.41 -4.12
N LEU A 50 -7.35 13.70 -4.30
CA LEU A 50 -6.54 14.80 -3.74
C LEU A 50 -6.39 14.68 -2.22
N GLN A 51 -7.47 14.34 -1.51
CA GLN A 51 -7.43 14.08 -0.07
C GLN A 51 -6.56 12.85 0.24
N GLY A 52 -6.62 11.82 -0.59
CA GLY A 52 -5.78 10.63 -0.46
C GLY A 52 -4.29 10.99 -0.53
N TRP A 53 -3.89 11.84 -1.47
CA TRP A 53 -2.51 12.32 -1.55
C TRP A 53 -2.08 13.13 -0.32
N GLN A 54 -2.95 13.98 0.22
CA GLN A 54 -2.66 14.69 1.47
C GLN A 54 -2.41 13.72 2.64
N GLN A 55 -3.18 12.62 2.72
CA GLN A 55 -2.96 11.58 3.73
C GLN A 55 -1.60 10.87 3.54
N VAL A 56 -1.21 10.63 2.29
CA VAL A 56 0.09 10.05 1.95
C VAL A 56 1.24 10.98 2.36
N ASP A 57 1.13 12.28 2.06
CA ASP A 57 2.15 13.26 2.43
C ASP A 57 2.29 13.38 3.96
N ASN A 58 1.16 13.35 4.68
CA ASN A 58 1.15 13.33 6.14
C ASN A 58 1.81 12.05 6.70
N LEU A 59 1.54 10.89 6.11
CA LEU A 59 2.15 9.63 6.51
C LEU A 59 3.66 9.64 6.24
N ASN A 60 4.09 10.08 5.05
CA ASN A 60 5.50 10.24 4.71
C ASN A 60 6.22 11.11 5.75
N LYS A 61 5.65 12.28 6.07
CA LYS A 61 6.20 13.18 7.09
C LYS A 61 6.33 12.46 8.44
N HIS A 62 5.27 11.80 8.90
CA HIS A 62 5.26 11.10 10.18
C HIS A 62 6.32 10.00 10.27
N ILE A 63 6.43 9.13 9.25
CA ILE A 63 7.39 8.01 9.29
C ILE A 63 8.84 8.48 9.24
N ASN A 64 9.10 9.63 8.62
CA ASN A 64 10.42 10.24 8.58
C ASN A 64 10.75 10.88 9.93
N GLU A 65 9.82 11.64 10.51
CA GLU A 65 10.00 12.30 11.82
C GLU A 65 10.21 11.29 12.95
N CYS A 66 9.47 10.17 12.97
CA CYS A 66 9.64 9.12 13.98
C CYS A 66 10.80 8.16 13.68
N GLY A 67 11.49 8.32 12.55
CA GLY A 67 12.61 7.49 12.11
C GLY A 67 12.21 6.08 11.67
N LEU A 68 10.92 5.78 11.51
CA LEU A 68 10.43 4.50 11.02
C LEU A 68 10.92 4.22 9.59
N ALA A 69 11.00 5.24 8.74
CA ALA A 69 11.48 5.10 7.36
C ALA A 69 12.87 4.41 7.27
N LYS A 70 13.73 4.61 8.26
CA LYS A 70 15.08 4.00 8.33
C LYS A 70 15.09 2.58 8.88
N LYS A 71 13.98 2.11 9.45
CA LYS A 71 13.84 0.79 10.08
C LYS A 71 13.09 -0.21 9.21
N VAL A 72 12.33 0.25 8.22
CA VAL A 72 11.58 -0.62 7.32
C VAL A 72 12.54 -1.27 6.34
N GLU A 73 12.58 -2.60 6.34
CA GLU A 73 13.45 -3.42 5.48
C GLU A 73 12.76 -3.86 4.18
N LEU A 74 11.42 -3.85 4.15
CA LEU A 74 10.59 -4.29 3.03
C LEU A 74 9.21 -3.66 3.10
N VAL A 75 8.67 -3.22 1.97
CA VAL A 75 7.28 -2.78 1.84
C VAL A 75 6.51 -3.77 0.96
N ILE A 76 5.53 -4.44 1.55
CA ILE A 76 4.63 -5.35 0.82
C ILE A 76 3.35 -4.59 0.47
N VAL A 77 2.94 -4.66 -0.79
CA VAL A 77 1.77 -3.93 -1.30
C VAL A 77 0.79 -4.86 -1.99
N SER A 78 -0.50 -4.55 -1.88
CA SER A 78 -1.47 -5.12 -2.81
C SER A 78 -1.29 -4.48 -4.19
N PRO A 79 -1.38 -5.25 -5.28
CA PRO A 79 -1.24 -4.72 -6.63
C PRO A 79 -2.53 -4.01 -7.07
N LEU A 80 -2.94 -2.97 -6.35
CA LEU A 80 -3.99 -2.03 -6.75
C LEU A 80 -3.40 -0.62 -6.77
N LEU A 81 -3.82 0.21 -7.73
CA LEU A 81 -3.19 1.51 -8.00
C LEU A 81 -3.11 2.39 -6.75
N ARG A 82 -4.24 2.56 -6.05
CA ARG A 82 -4.30 3.34 -4.79
C ARG A 82 -3.35 2.83 -3.70
N THR A 83 -3.16 1.51 -3.59
CA THR A 83 -2.28 0.92 -2.57
C THR A 83 -0.83 1.19 -2.93
N MET A 84 -0.45 0.99 -4.19
CA MET A 84 0.91 1.27 -4.66
C MET A 84 1.23 2.76 -4.59
N GLN A 85 0.30 3.64 -4.96
CA GLN A 85 0.45 5.09 -4.80
C GLN A 85 0.65 5.48 -3.33
N THR A 86 -0.13 4.89 -2.42
CA THR A 86 0.04 5.11 -0.97
C THR A 86 1.43 4.69 -0.51
N ALA A 87 1.85 3.47 -0.87
CA ALA A 87 3.11 2.91 -0.43
C ALA A 87 4.33 3.66 -1.01
N VAL A 88 4.33 3.92 -2.32
CA VAL A 88 5.42 4.65 -2.99
C VAL A 88 5.48 6.09 -2.51
N GLY A 89 4.34 6.77 -2.35
CA GLY A 89 4.35 8.13 -1.83
C GLY A 89 4.79 8.21 -0.36
N ALA A 90 4.43 7.22 0.46
CA ALA A 90 4.82 7.18 1.86
C ALA A 90 6.29 6.78 2.04
N PHE A 91 6.77 5.73 1.35
CA PHE A 91 8.08 5.08 1.62
C PHE A 91 9.11 5.24 0.50
N GLY A 92 8.76 5.81 -0.66
CA GLY A 92 9.63 5.86 -1.85
C GLY A 92 10.76 6.89 -1.83
N GLY A 93 10.78 7.82 -0.86
CA GLY A 93 11.76 8.90 -0.75
C GLY A 93 11.33 10.23 -1.38
N ASN A 94 12.10 11.29 -1.15
CA ASN A 94 11.73 12.69 -1.48
C ASN A 94 11.84 13.08 -2.97
N SER A 95 12.37 12.22 -3.85
CA SER A 95 12.57 12.55 -5.27
C SER A 95 11.35 12.17 -6.10
N ASN A 96 10.43 13.12 -6.30
CA ASN A 96 9.48 13.19 -7.42
C ASN A 96 8.67 11.94 -7.76
N ARG A 97 7.97 11.29 -6.80
CA ARG A 97 6.84 10.34 -7.00
C ARG A 97 7.02 9.24 -8.06
N SER A 98 8.24 9.06 -8.54
CA SER A 98 8.70 8.11 -9.53
C SER A 98 9.63 7.22 -8.73
N ALA A 99 9.28 5.94 -8.67
CA ALA A 99 9.95 4.99 -7.82
C ALA A 99 11.35 4.71 -8.40
N THR A 100 12.31 5.61 -8.19
CA THR A 100 13.72 5.40 -8.52
C THR A 100 14.40 4.87 -7.26
N SER A 101 15.05 3.72 -7.37
CA SER A 101 15.76 3.07 -6.28
C SER A 101 16.87 3.97 -5.74
N ASN A 102 16.61 4.66 -4.63
CA ASN A 102 17.62 5.39 -3.88
C ASN A 102 18.17 4.50 -2.76
N ILE A 103 19.41 4.76 -2.32
CA ILE A 103 20.13 4.00 -1.27
C ILE A 103 19.34 3.89 0.06
N ASN A 104 18.39 4.79 0.31
CA ASN A 104 17.61 4.84 1.55
C ASN A 104 16.14 4.44 1.40
N THR A 105 15.75 3.89 0.24
CA THR A 105 14.37 3.45 -0.02
C THR A 105 14.28 1.94 0.11
N PRO A 106 13.39 1.39 0.96
CA PRO A 106 13.22 -0.06 1.07
C PRO A 106 12.71 -0.66 -0.25
N PRO A 107 13.02 -1.93 -0.54
CA PRO A 107 12.44 -2.63 -1.68
C PRO A 107 10.92 -2.75 -1.52
N PHE A 108 10.22 -2.73 -2.66
CA PHE A 108 8.77 -2.91 -2.72
C PHE A 108 8.43 -4.23 -3.41
N LEU A 109 7.52 -4.99 -2.82
CA LEU A 109 7.05 -6.26 -3.35
C LEU A 109 5.53 -6.27 -3.44
N ALA A 110 5.01 -6.40 -4.66
CA ALA A 110 3.60 -6.56 -4.90
C ALA A 110 3.19 -8.03 -4.74
N VAL A 111 2.20 -8.28 -3.88
CA VAL A 111 1.70 -9.62 -3.55
C VAL A 111 0.21 -9.69 -3.82
N GLU A 112 -0.19 -10.58 -4.74
CA GLU A 112 -1.59 -10.72 -5.17
C GLU A 112 -2.54 -11.04 -4.00
N LEU A 113 -2.07 -11.84 -3.02
CA LEU A 113 -2.86 -12.23 -1.84
C LEU A 113 -3.22 -11.07 -0.91
N CYS A 114 -2.60 -9.90 -1.06
CA CYS A 114 -2.92 -8.71 -0.28
C CYS A 114 -4.08 -7.88 -0.86
N ARG A 115 -4.69 -8.30 -1.99
CA ARG A 115 -5.78 -7.56 -2.63
C ARG A 115 -7.04 -7.49 -1.77
N GLU A 116 -7.77 -6.42 -1.96
CA GLU A 116 -9.16 -6.30 -1.52
C GLU A 116 -10.04 -7.39 -2.17
N ARG A 117 -11.23 -7.61 -1.61
CA ARG A 117 -12.23 -8.54 -2.10
C ARG A 117 -12.40 -8.44 -3.63
N LEU A 118 -12.06 -9.54 -4.30
CA LEU A 118 -12.34 -9.75 -5.71
C LEU A 118 -13.86 -9.79 -5.92
N GLY A 119 -14.37 -9.07 -6.92
CA GLY A 119 -15.80 -8.99 -7.14
C GLY A 119 -16.21 -8.02 -8.25
N VAL A 120 -17.48 -7.61 -8.19
CA VAL A 120 -18.14 -6.82 -9.25
C VAL A 120 -17.71 -5.36 -9.33
N TYR A 121 -17.03 -4.84 -8.31
CA TYR A 121 -16.61 -3.45 -8.26
C TYR A 121 -15.35 -3.23 -9.11
N TYR A 122 -15.48 -2.41 -10.14
CA TYR A 122 -14.39 -2.13 -11.08
C TYR A 122 -13.18 -1.48 -10.40
N CYS A 123 -13.39 -0.73 -9.32
CA CYS A 123 -12.31 -0.16 -8.51
C CYS A 123 -11.42 -1.19 -7.82
N ASN A 124 -11.87 -2.44 -7.67
CA ASN A 124 -11.08 -3.54 -7.12
C ASN A 124 -10.47 -4.42 -8.20
N ARG A 125 -10.77 -4.17 -9.48
CA ARG A 125 -10.06 -4.79 -10.59
C ARG A 125 -8.68 -4.16 -10.73
N ARG A 126 -7.74 -4.97 -11.19
CA ARG A 126 -6.33 -4.65 -11.28
C ARG A 126 -5.95 -4.51 -12.76
N ARG A 127 -5.12 -3.52 -13.10
CA ARG A 127 -4.49 -3.37 -14.42
C ARG A 127 -3.50 -4.49 -14.72
N ALA A 128 -3.07 -4.65 -15.98
CA ALA A 128 -2.00 -5.58 -16.27
C ALA A 128 -0.71 -5.19 -15.51
N THR A 129 0.04 -6.16 -14.98
CA THR A 129 1.29 -5.83 -14.26
C THR A 129 2.34 -5.20 -15.18
N SER A 130 2.24 -5.41 -16.49
CA SER A 130 3.06 -4.70 -17.48
C SER A 130 2.85 -3.19 -17.44
N GLU A 131 1.61 -2.72 -17.27
CA GLU A 131 1.29 -1.30 -17.14
C GLU A 131 1.86 -0.72 -15.85
N TYR A 132 1.74 -1.46 -14.74
CA TYR A 132 2.30 -1.00 -13.47
C TYR A 132 3.82 -0.94 -13.45
N ARG A 133 4.53 -1.81 -14.17
CA ARG A 133 5.99 -1.71 -14.29
C ARG A 133 6.43 -0.40 -14.94
N THR A 134 5.61 0.18 -15.82
CA THR A 134 5.86 1.50 -16.40
C THR A 134 5.62 2.62 -15.40
N ILE A 135 4.62 2.50 -14.53
CA ILE A 135 4.23 3.53 -13.55
C ILE A 135 5.11 3.46 -12.29
N PHE A 136 5.45 2.25 -11.84
CA PHE A 136 6.14 1.95 -10.59
C PHE A 136 7.33 1.01 -10.85
N PRO A 137 8.42 1.50 -11.48
CA PRO A 137 9.52 0.64 -11.91
C PRO A 137 10.30 -0.01 -10.76
N ALA A 138 10.27 0.54 -9.55
CA ALA A 138 10.92 -0.07 -8.38
C ALA A 138 10.05 -1.06 -7.60
N ILE A 139 8.80 -1.32 -8.01
CA ILE A 139 7.99 -2.38 -7.41
C ILE A 139 8.29 -3.70 -8.12
N ASP A 140 8.69 -4.72 -7.35
CA ASP A 140 8.76 -6.08 -7.85
C ASP A 140 7.35 -6.69 -7.93
N PHE A 141 6.97 -7.16 -9.11
CA PHE A 141 5.69 -7.80 -9.40
C PHE A 141 5.80 -9.32 -9.58
N SER A 142 6.93 -9.92 -9.18
CA SER A 142 7.17 -11.37 -9.26
C SER A 142 6.09 -12.22 -8.59
N LEU A 143 5.40 -11.70 -7.57
CA LEU A 143 4.32 -12.36 -6.83
C LEU A 143 2.91 -11.83 -7.16
N ALA A 144 2.75 -11.13 -8.29
CA ALA A 144 1.48 -10.54 -8.76
C ALA A 144 1.01 -11.15 -10.09
N SER A 145 0.96 -12.48 -10.17
CA SER A 145 0.83 -13.23 -11.44
C SER A 145 -0.46 -14.05 -11.60
N ILE A 146 -1.53 -13.73 -10.86
CA ILE A 146 -2.86 -14.35 -11.02
C ILE A 146 -3.82 -13.37 -11.70
#